data_AF-G0PBI8-F1
#
_entry.id   AF-G0PBI8-F1
#
_cell.length_a   1.000
_cell.length_b   1.000
_cell.length_c   1.000
_cell.angle_alpha   90.00
_cell.angle_beta   90.00
_cell.angle_gamma   90.00
#
_symmetry.space_group_name_H-M   'P 1'
#
loop_
_entity.id
_entity.type
_entity.pdbx_description
1 polymer ?
#
loop_
_entity_poly.entity_id
_entity_poly.type
_entity_poly.pdbx_seq_one_letter_code
_entity_poly.pdbx_strand_id
1 'polypeptide(L)'
;MIPPPLRAKYISRNTIVETSREKIPEKEEVDEKRLTCAFCERMLENAKNYAVTSKTDITSFANTACASLPKGRTSDQCYQMADKKIAELAKFVDQQVVDALWCAELNRC
;
A
#
# COMPACT_ATOMS: atom_id res chain seq x y z
N MET A 1 -11.77 41.62 73.56
CA MET A 1 -10.66 40.73 73.96
C MET A 1 -9.54 40.84 72.90
N ILE A 2 -8.31 40.93 73.39
CA ILE A 2 -6.97 41.18 72.78
C ILE A 2 -6.31 39.81 72.42
N PRO A 3 -5.21 39.60 71.63
CA PRO A 3 -4.53 40.28 70.50
C PRO A 3 -4.16 39.32 69.31
N PRO A 4 -3.44 39.79 68.25
CA PRO A 4 -2.64 38.96 67.32
C PRO A 4 -1.14 38.91 67.76
N PRO A 5 -0.14 38.47 66.96
CA PRO A 5 0.04 37.35 66.02
C PRO A 5 1.28 36.48 66.38
N LEU A 6 1.57 35.36 65.69
CA LEU A 6 2.97 34.94 65.44
C LEU A 6 3.10 34.15 64.11
N ARG A 7 4.15 34.48 63.35
CA ARG A 7 4.54 33.94 62.05
C ARG A 7 5.66 32.90 62.24
N ALA A 8 5.54 31.69 61.67
CA ALA A 8 6.66 30.78 61.36
C ALA A 8 6.18 29.67 60.40
N LYS A 9 6.59 29.68 59.12
CA LYS A 9 7.76 29.03 58.48
C LYS A 9 7.51 27.58 57.99
N TYR A 10 7.51 27.45 56.65
CA TYR A 10 8.20 26.41 55.85
C TYR A 10 7.72 24.94 55.91
N ILE A 11 7.27 24.37 54.78
CA ILE A 11 7.98 23.37 53.93
C ILE A 11 7.04 22.80 52.84
N SER A 12 7.61 22.69 51.64
CA SER A 12 7.10 22.15 50.38
C SER A 12 6.80 20.66 50.40
N ARG A 13 5.79 20.22 49.63
CA ARG A 13 5.85 18.98 48.84
C ARG A 13 4.81 18.99 47.73
N ASN A 14 5.28 19.15 46.49
CA ASN A 14 4.53 18.88 45.27
C ASN A 14 4.14 17.39 45.25
N THR A 15 2.84 17.10 45.19
CA THR A 15 2.35 15.76 44.85
C THR A 15 2.31 15.66 43.33
N ILE A 16 3.35 15.09 42.74
CA ILE A 16 3.35 14.65 41.35
C ILE A 16 2.41 13.46 41.29
N VAL A 17 1.27 13.60 40.59
CA VAL A 17 0.46 12.47 40.17
C VAL A 17 1.28 11.73 39.12
N GLU A 18 2.02 10.72 39.56
CA GLU A 18 2.69 9.77 38.70
C GLU A 18 1.60 8.89 38.07
N THR A 19 1.04 9.37 36.95
CA THR A 19 0.22 8.53 36.09
C THR A 19 1.17 7.47 35.55
N SER A 20 1.07 6.26 36.11
CA SER A 20 1.79 5.08 35.67
C SER A 20 1.69 4.99 34.15
N ARG A 21 2.80 5.30 33.48
CA ARG A 21 2.97 5.11 32.05
C ARG A 21 3.00 3.60 31.84
N GLU A 22 1.85 3.02 31.54
CA GLU A 22 1.71 1.62 31.19
C GLU A 22 2.54 1.39 29.92
N LYS A 23 3.77 0.90 30.11
CA LYS A 23 4.67 0.52 29.02
C LYS A 23 4.19 -0.81 28.47
N ILE A 24 3.27 -0.74 27.52
CA ILE A 24 3.14 -1.75 26.48
C ILE A 24 3.26 -1.02 25.13
N PRO A 25 4.48 -0.79 24.57
CA PRO A 25 4.54 -0.17 23.24
C PRO A 25 5.33 -0.97 22.19
N GLU A 26 6.32 -1.78 22.58
CA GLU A 26 7.28 -2.31 21.59
C GLU A 26 6.79 -3.55 20.83
N LYS A 27 6.00 -4.41 21.49
CA LYS A 27 5.60 -5.69 20.89
C LYS A 27 4.43 -5.52 19.91
N GLU A 28 3.45 -4.68 20.24
CA GLU A 28 2.32 -4.38 19.35
C GLU A 28 2.75 -3.66 18.08
N GLU A 29 3.67 -2.69 18.18
CA GLU A 29 4.18 -1.93 17.03
C GLU A 29 4.97 -2.83 16.05
N VAL A 30 5.73 -3.80 16.57
CA VAL A 30 6.44 -4.80 15.76
C VAL A 30 5.47 -5.74 15.05
N ASP A 31 4.41 -6.18 15.72
CA ASP A 31 3.42 -7.08 15.13
C ASP A 31 2.54 -6.36 14.09
N GLU A 32 2.19 -5.10 14.31
CA GLU A 32 1.47 -4.26 13.34
C GLU A 32 2.29 -4.01 12.07
N LYS A 33 3.59 -3.72 12.23
CA LYS A 33 4.51 -3.56 11.08
C LYS A 33 4.63 -4.85 10.27
N ARG A 34 4.74 -6.00 10.94
CA ARG A 34 4.79 -7.31 10.28
C ARG A 34 3.51 -7.61 9.49
N LEU A 35 2.35 -7.32 10.09
CA LEU A 35 1.06 -7.50 9.43
C LEU A 35 0.94 -6.58 8.20
N THR A 36 1.35 -5.32 8.33
CA THR A 36 1.36 -4.36 7.22
C THR A 36 2.25 -4.82 6.08
N CYS A 37 3.46 -5.33 6.38
CA CYS A 37 4.33 -5.87 5.33
C CYS A 37 3.72 -7.07 4.62
N ALA A 38 3.20 -8.05 5.36
CA ALA A 38 2.55 -9.21 4.76
C ALA A 38 1.35 -8.81 3.87
N PHE A 39 0.60 -7.79 4.28
CA PHE A 39 -0.48 -7.24 3.47
C PHE A 39 0.04 -6.57 2.19
N CYS A 40 1.03 -5.67 2.29
CA CYS A 40 1.60 -4.99 1.12
C CYS A 40 2.17 -5.98 0.09
N GLU A 41 2.93 -6.98 0.56
CA GLU A 41 3.49 -8.04 -0.30
C GLU A 41 2.38 -8.83 -1.01
N ARG A 42 1.34 -9.23 -0.28
CA ARG A 42 0.23 -9.99 -0.85
C ARG A 42 -0.58 -9.16 -1.85
N MET A 43 -0.81 -7.89 -1.55
CA MET A 43 -1.48 -6.96 -2.47
C MET A 43 -0.67 -6.77 -3.75
N LEU A 44 0.65 -6.59 -3.64
CA LEU A 44 1.54 -6.46 -4.79
C LEU A 44 1.52 -7.72 -5.66
N GLU A 45 1.56 -8.89 -5.05
CA GLU A 45 1.47 -10.16 -5.76
C GLU A 45 0.13 -10.30 -6.51
N ASN A 46 -0.99 -9.98 -5.85
CA ASN A 46 -2.30 -10.00 -6.48
C ASN A 46 -2.39 -9.03 -7.66
N ALA A 47 -1.84 -7.82 -7.53
CA ALA A 47 -1.81 -6.84 -8.61
C ALA A 47 -1.02 -7.37 -9.83
N LYS A 48 0.14 -8.00 -9.60
CA LYS A 48 0.94 -8.65 -10.65
C LYS A 48 0.17 -9.80 -11.33
N ASN A 49 -0.51 -10.64 -10.55
CA ASN A 49 -1.28 -11.76 -11.09
C ASN A 49 -2.48 -11.28 -11.90
N TYR A 50 -3.17 -10.24 -11.44
CA TYR A 50 -4.26 -9.60 -12.18
C TYR A 50 -3.76 -9.03 -13.51
N ALA A 51 -2.64 -8.31 -13.50
CA ALA A 51 -1.99 -7.77 -14.69
C ALA A 51 -1.69 -8.86 -15.74
N VAL A 52 -1.07 -9.96 -15.32
CA VAL A 52 -0.73 -11.09 -16.21
C VAL A 52 -1.99 -11.75 -16.78
N THR A 53 -2.99 -11.98 -15.94
CA THR A 53 -4.27 -12.59 -16.36
C THR A 53 -4.99 -11.70 -17.36
N SER A 54 -5.17 -10.42 -17.05
CA SER A 54 -5.80 -9.44 -17.95
C SER A 54 -5.06 -9.33 -19.29
N LYS A 55 -3.72 -9.32 -19.28
CA LYS A 55 -2.94 -9.30 -20.53
C LYS A 55 -3.24 -10.54 -21.38
N THR A 56 -3.33 -11.71 -20.76
CA THR A 56 -3.62 -12.98 -21.45
C THR A 56 -5.01 -12.95 -22.06
N ASP A 57 -6.03 -12.52 -21.30
CA ASP A 57 -7.41 -12.42 -21.76
C ASP A 57 -7.57 -11.46 -22.94
N ILE A 58 -6.96 -10.27 -22.85
CA ILE A 58 -7.00 -9.27 -23.92
C ILE A 58 -6.27 -9.77 -25.17
N THR A 59 -5.13 -10.46 -25.00
CA THR A 59 -4.38 -11.05 -26.12
C THR A 59 -5.21 -12.13 -26.81
N SER A 60 -5.86 -13.00 -26.04
CA SER A 60 -6.74 -14.06 -26.56
C SER A 60 -7.94 -13.48 -27.32
N PHE A 61 -8.58 -12.45 -26.76
CA PHE A 61 -9.65 -11.73 -27.41
C PHE A 61 -9.20 -11.11 -28.73
N ALA A 62 -8.08 -10.38 -28.74
CA ALA A 62 -7.55 -9.74 -29.93
C ALA A 62 -7.19 -10.76 -31.02
N ASN A 63 -6.55 -11.87 -30.65
CA ASN A 63 -6.23 -12.95 -31.58
C ASN A 63 -7.49 -13.55 -32.20
N THR A 64 -8.52 -13.79 -31.39
CA THR A 64 -9.81 -14.32 -31.88
C THR A 64 -10.48 -13.33 -32.85
N ALA A 65 -10.49 -12.04 -32.51
CA ALA A 65 -11.04 -10.99 -33.35
C ALA A 65 -10.27 -10.88 -34.68
N CYS A 66 -8.95 -10.82 -34.66
CA CYS A 66 -8.13 -10.72 -35.87
C CYS A 66 -8.21 -11.99 -36.73
N ALA A 67 -8.31 -13.19 -36.13
CA ALA A 67 -8.46 -14.45 -36.85
C ALA A 67 -9.79 -14.57 -37.60
N SER A 68 -10.82 -13.82 -37.20
CA SER A 68 -12.10 -13.77 -37.90
C SER A 68 -12.07 -12.96 -39.21
N LEU A 69 -11.01 -12.18 -39.43
CA LEU A 69 -10.84 -11.37 -40.64
C LEU A 69 -10.31 -12.23 -41.80
N PRO A 70 -10.61 -11.87 -43.06
CA PRO A 70 -10.00 -12.51 -44.21
C PRO A 70 -8.47 -12.46 -44.13
N LYS A 71 -7.84 -13.61 -44.43
CA LYS A 71 -6.37 -13.72 -44.44
C LYS A 71 -5.77 -12.70 -45.43
N GLY A 72 -4.68 -12.08 -45.01
CA GLY A 72 -3.96 -11.07 -45.78
C GLY A 72 -3.78 -9.78 -45.00
N ARG A 73 -3.54 -8.70 -45.73
CA ARG A 73 -3.07 -7.42 -45.17
C ARG A 73 -3.93 -6.87 -44.02
N THR A 74 -5.25 -7.02 -44.09
CA THR A 74 -6.16 -6.53 -43.05
C THR A 74 -6.03 -7.30 -41.74
N SER A 75 -5.92 -8.63 -41.81
CA SER A 75 -5.63 -9.48 -40.65
C SER A 75 -4.28 -9.11 -40.04
N ASP A 76 -3.24 -8.94 -40.86
CA ASP A 76 -1.89 -8.58 -40.38
C ASP A 76 -1.87 -7.20 -39.69
N GLN A 77 -2.58 -6.23 -40.25
CA GLN A 77 -2.75 -4.90 -39.64
C GLN A 77 -3.52 -4.96 -38.31
N CYS A 78 -4.50 -5.86 -38.20
CA CYS A 78 -5.23 -6.09 -36.94
C CYS A 78 -4.28 -6.59 -35.85
N TYR A 79 -3.46 -7.61 -36.13
CA TYR A 79 -2.48 -8.12 -35.16
C TYR A 79 -1.47 -7.05 -34.75
N GLN A 80 -0.91 -6.30 -35.70
CA GLN A 80 0.03 -5.21 -35.38
C GLN A 80 -0.61 -4.12 -34.50
N MET A 81 -1.87 -3.77 -34.78
CA MET A 81 -2.60 -2.81 -33.96
C MET A 81 -2.89 -3.35 -32.57
N ALA A 82 -3.30 -4.62 -32.46
CA ALA A 82 -3.55 -5.29 -31.18
C ALA A 82 -2.29 -5.31 -30.32
N ASP A 83 -1.15 -5.74 -30.87
CA ASP A 83 0.13 -5.78 -30.16
C ASP A 83 0.53 -4.39 -29.67
N LYS A 84 0.40 -3.37 -30.52
CA LYS A 84 0.68 -1.98 -30.13
C LYS A 84 -0.20 -1.53 -28.98
N LYS A 85 -1.51 -1.80 -29.02
CA LYS A 85 -2.46 -1.38 -27.99
C LYS A 85 -2.30 -2.14 -26.69
N ILE A 86 -2.00 -3.44 -26.74
CA ILE A 86 -1.66 -4.25 -25.56
C ILE A 86 -0.39 -3.72 -24.91
N ALA A 87 0.64 -3.35 -25.69
CA ALA A 87 1.86 -2.76 -25.17
C ALA A 87 1.65 -1.36 -24.55
N GLU A 88 0.80 -0.53 -25.15
CA GLU A 88 0.39 0.76 -24.57
C GLU A 88 -0.37 0.57 -23.25
N LEU A 89 -1.28 -0.41 -23.18
CA LEU A 89 -2.02 -0.73 -21.97
C LEU A 89 -1.11 -1.25 -20.85
N ALA A 90 -0.13 -2.10 -21.18
CA ALA A 90 0.82 -2.66 -20.22
C ALA A 90 1.55 -1.57 -19.42
N LYS A 91 1.85 -0.40 -20.03
CA LYS A 91 2.49 0.71 -19.33
C LYS A 91 1.66 1.26 -18.16
N PHE A 92 0.34 1.34 -18.32
CA PHE A 92 -0.56 1.81 -17.26
C PHE A 92 -0.70 0.76 -16.14
N VAL A 93 -0.62 -0.51 -16.50
CA VAL A 93 -0.64 -1.62 -15.54
C VAL A 93 0.66 -1.66 -14.74
N ASP A 94 1.81 -1.53 -15.41
CA ASP A 94 3.11 -1.45 -14.76
C ASP A 94 3.19 -0.26 -13.80
N GLN A 95 2.65 0.90 -14.19
CA GLN A 95 2.56 2.06 -13.29
C GLN A 95 1.73 1.77 -12.04
N GLN A 96 0.56 1.13 -12.17
CA GLN A 96 -0.27 0.78 -11.01
C GLN A 96 0.41 -0.27 -10.10
N VAL A 97 1.20 -1.19 -10.66
CA VAL A 97 2.00 -2.14 -9.88
C VAL A 97 3.13 -1.42 -9.15
N VAL A 98 3.80 -0.47 -9.80
CA VAL A 98 4.82 0.39 -9.16
C VAL A 98 4.20 1.21 -8.04
N ASP A 99 2.98 1.73 -8.22
CA ASP A 99 2.26 2.36 -7.13
C ASP A 99 1.99 1.31 -6.04
N ALA A 100 1.49 0.11 -6.32
CA ALA A 100 1.33 -0.90 -5.25
C ALA A 100 2.64 -1.23 -4.47
N LEU A 101 3.82 -1.08 -5.10
CA LEU A 101 5.13 -1.18 -4.44
C LEU A 101 5.38 -0.09 -3.39
N TRP A 102 4.74 1.09 -3.49
CA TRP A 102 4.89 2.18 -2.50
C TRP A 102 4.54 1.72 -1.09
N CYS A 103 3.55 0.83 -0.95
CA CYS A 103 3.12 0.28 0.33
C CYS A 103 4.26 -0.46 1.04
N ALA A 104 4.98 -1.31 0.31
CA ALA A 104 6.11 -2.05 0.85
C ALA A 104 7.28 -1.10 1.18
N GLU A 105 7.62 -0.20 0.25
CA GLU A 105 8.72 0.76 0.40
C GLU A 105 8.53 1.69 1.61
N LEU A 106 7.35 2.30 1.77
CA LEU A 106 7.08 3.22 2.89
C LEU A 106 7.17 2.52 4.25
N ASN A 107 6.79 1.24 4.31
CA ASN A 107 6.85 0.45 5.53
C ASN A 107 8.22 -0.19 5.76
N ARG A 108 9.18 -0.01 4.84
CA ARG A 108 10.50 -0.67 4.84
C ARG A 108 10.37 -2.18 5.01
N CYS A 109 9.43 -2.72 4.25
CA CYS A 109 9.42 -4.11 3.82
C CYS A 109 10.37 -4.18 2.61
#